data_AF-A0A2V8WFA7-F1
#
_entry.id   AF-A0A2V8WFA7-F1
#
_cell.length_a   1.000
_cell.length_b   1.000
_cell.length_c   1.000
_cell.angle_alpha   90.00
_cell.angle_beta   90.00
_cell.angle_gamma   90.00
#
_symmetry.space_group_name_H-M   'P 1'
#
loop_
_entity.id
_entity.type
_entity.pdbx_description
1 polymer ?
#
loop_
_entity_poly.entity_id
_entity_poly.type
_entity_poly.pdbx_seq_one_letter_code
_entity_poly.pdbx_strand_id
1 'polypeptide(L)'
;MGVRIPPGTHFFRAATATRFVPLKTFWTALALVAAATIAFGWLAWKCVHDPKINFLPRDGRAEWIVFPAALDARTHPVATMDATFRRTLQLETQPGSARLLVRAAKRIELKINGETVQTASTRNWKQISKIDVSQFLWTGPNTIEARVFNDDAPPALWLTLTADSSTLRTDERWEVSLAGSTWRSGALASTAKRPAPGNLLAGGEKISDVLPHIWRAWTAFSVLAVLLTFAAGWWLARITARPNGGSAEFSRRQLFALLGLCSFAWVILFGNNAKMLPFSSGYDSKEHSAYIKYIQDHRVLPLPNEGFEMFQPPLYYGLSAGVLSTCRLAIADDAAVIALRAMTMIFGVANFIFVFLGVRLLFPGRIVAQLVGLLIAAFLPMQLYLSHYVTNETLAATLATATIYLGLRTLTSERASALQYLWLGVCAGLAMLAKATSLLLIPPLFGALMIKLFQDRAQFFVWLRAFGITIAAILITCGWHYLRIWHHFGTPIVGNWDPTLGFPWWQDPGFHVASDYFRFGTTFISPL
;
A
#
# COMPACT_ATOMS: atom_id res chain seq x y z
N MET A 1 -15.09 -61.38 21.32
CA MET A 1 -15.09 -60.05 21.98
C MET A 1 -14.39 -59.06 21.06
N GLY A 2 -15.18 -58.28 20.31
CA GLY A 2 -14.66 -57.25 19.41
C GLY A 2 -14.59 -55.91 20.13
N VAL A 3 -13.41 -55.29 20.16
CA VAL A 3 -13.23 -53.93 20.66
C VAL A 3 -13.38 -52.97 19.48
N ARG A 4 -14.48 -52.22 19.46
CA ARG A 4 -14.68 -51.05 18.59
C ARG A 4 -13.87 -49.89 19.16
N ILE A 5 -12.94 -49.36 18.37
CA ILE A 5 -12.29 -48.06 18.63
C ILE A 5 -13.10 -46.98 17.87
N PRO A 6 -13.42 -45.82 18.47
CA PRO A 6 -14.26 -44.79 17.83
C PRO A 6 -13.50 -43.98 16.77
N PRO A 7 -14.17 -43.43 15.74
CA PRO A 7 -13.54 -42.57 14.74
C PRO A 7 -13.36 -41.14 15.29
N GLY A 8 -12.13 -40.77 15.65
CA GLY A 8 -11.72 -39.43 16.05
C GLY A 8 -11.02 -38.66 14.92
N THR A 9 -11.58 -37.50 14.56
CA THR A 9 -10.96 -36.30 13.96
C THR A 9 -9.56 -36.45 13.33
N HIS A 10 -9.53 -36.92 12.07
CA HIS A 10 -8.32 -36.88 11.25
C HIS A 10 -7.97 -35.43 10.84
N PHE A 11 -7.11 -34.75 11.59
CA PHE A 11 -6.55 -33.42 11.25
C PHE A 11 -5.64 -33.42 10.02
N PHE A 12 -5.21 -34.59 9.53
CA PHE A 12 -4.35 -34.73 8.35
C PHE A 12 -4.81 -35.94 7.51
N ARG A 13 -5.80 -35.76 6.64
CA ARG A 13 -5.99 -36.65 5.48
C ARG A 13 -5.15 -36.11 4.33
N ALA A 14 -4.35 -36.98 3.72
CA ALA A 14 -3.65 -36.70 2.48
C ALA A 14 -4.66 -36.23 1.44
N ALA A 15 -4.39 -35.09 0.80
CA ALA A 15 -5.22 -34.53 -0.25
C ALA A 15 -5.26 -35.52 -1.42
N THR A 16 -6.45 -36.01 -1.75
CA THR A 16 -6.70 -36.74 -2.99
C THR A 16 -6.29 -35.86 -4.16
N ALA A 17 -5.67 -36.45 -5.19
CA ALA A 17 -5.14 -35.77 -6.36
C ALA A 17 -6.10 -34.69 -6.88
N THR A 18 -5.73 -33.42 -6.69
CA THR A 18 -6.45 -32.26 -7.20
C THR A 18 -6.48 -32.34 -8.71
N ARG A 19 -7.64 -32.72 -9.28
CA ARG A 19 -7.94 -32.44 -10.68
C ARG A 19 -8.23 -30.96 -10.80
N PHE A 20 -7.19 -30.16 -11.02
CA PHE A 20 -7.37 -28.85 -11.65
C PHE A 20 -7.88 -29.12 -13.07
N VAL A 21 -9.20 -29.02 -13.25
CA VAL A 21 -9.81 -29.11 -14.58
C VAL A 21 -9.38 -27.87 -15.35
N PRO A 22 -8.69 -28.00 -16.49
CA PRO A 22 -8.24 -26.87 -17.27
C PRO A 22 -9.44 -26.33 -18.06
N LEU A 23 -10.25 -25.48 -17.43
CA LEU A 23 -11.10 -24.60 -18.21
C LEU A 23 -10.17 -23.59 -18.89
N LYS A 24 -9.78 -23.92 -20.13
CA LYS A 24 -9.12 -23.07 -21.13
C LYS A 24 -8.35 -21.87 -20.54
N THR A 25 -7.17 -22.13 -19.99
CA THR A 25 -6.24 -21.14 -19.39
C THR A 25 -6.12 -19.83 -20.17
N PHE A 26 -6.21 -19.90 -21.51
CA PHE A 26 -6.20 -18.73 -22.38
C PHE A 26 -7.38 -17.76 -22.17
N TRP A 27 -8.63 -18.24 -22.10
CA TRP A 27 -9.80 -17.37 -21.93
C TRP A 27 -9.86 -16.76 -20.53
N THR A 28 -9.43 -17.51 -19.51
CA THR A 28 -9.29 -16.96 -18.15
C THR A 28 -8.20 -15.90 -18.10
N ALA A 29 -7.04 -16.14 -18.71
CA ALA A 29 -5.97 -15.14 -18.80
C ALA A 29 -6.45 -13.90 -19.56
N LEU A 30 -7.15 -14.07 -20.69
CA LEU A 30 -7.71 -12.97 -21.47
C LEU A 30 -8.74 -12.16 -20.67
N ALA A 31 -9.63 -12.82 -19.93
CA ALA A 31 -10.61 -12.15 -19.08
C ALA A 31 -9.93 -11.36 -17.94
N LEU A 32 -8.89 -11.92 -17.31
CA LEU A 32 -8.11 -11.23 -16.28
C LEU A 32 -7.37 -10.02 -16.85
N VAL A 33 -6.76 -10.14 -18.03
CA VAL A 33 -6.09 -9.03 -18.72
C VAL A 33 -7.10 -7.95 -19.12
N ALA A 34 -8.27 -8.33 -19.63
CA ALA A 34 -9.34 -7.38 -19.98
C ALA A 34 -9.85 -6.63 -18.73
N ALA A 35 -10.12 -7.36 -17.64
CA ALA A 35 -10.55 -6.76 -16.38
C ALA A 35 -9.48 -5.81 -15.80
N ALA A 36 -8.22 -6.21 -15.82
CA ALA A 36 -7.11 -5.35 -15.40
C ALA A 36 -7.00 -4.10 -16.29
N THR A 37 -7.10 -4.25 -17.61
CA THR A 37 -7.04 -3.14 -18.57
C THR A 37 -8.17 -2.15 -18.34
N ILE A 38 -9.40 -2.63 -18.12
CA ILE A 38 -10.56 -1.78 -17.80
C ILE A 38 -10.32 -1.05 -16.48
N ALA A 39 -9.86 -1.75 -15.45
CA ALA A 39 -9.60 -1.15 -14.15
C ALA A 39 -8.50 -0.06 -14.21
N PHE A 40 -7.36 -0.36 -14.83
CA PHE A 40 -6.26 0.60 -14.99
C PHE A 40 -6.65 1.76 -15.93
N GLY A 41 -7.38 1.49 -17.01
CA GLY A 41 -7.91 2.51 -17.90
C GLY A 41 -8.88 3.46 -17.20
N TRP A 42 -9.75 2.93 -16.34
CA TRP A 42 -10.65 3.74 -15.52
C TRP A 42 -9.89 4.57 -14.48
N LEU A 43 -8.88 4.01 -13.82
CA LEU A 43 -8.03 4.74 -12.88
C LEU A 43 -7.25 5.87 -13.56
N ALA A 44 -6.69 5.61 -14.75
CA ALA A 44 -6.01 6.63 -15.55
C ALA A 44 -6.98 7.73 -15.99
N TRP A 45 -8.18 7.36 -16.44
CA TRP A 45 -9.24 8.31 -16.78
C TRP A 45 -9.62 9.19 -15.58
N LYS A 46 -9.79 8.58 -14.40
CA LYS A 46 -10.03 9.27 -13.13
C LYS A 46 -8.90 10.25 -12.79
N CYS A 47 -7.65 9.82 -12.90
CA CYS A 47 -6.49 10.70 -12.66
C CYS A 47 -6.49 11.93 -13.58
N VAL A 48 -6.91 11.81 -14.84
CA VAL A 48 -6.94 12.94 -15.79
C VAL A 48 -8.16 13.85 -15.59
N HIS A 49 -9.29 13.32 -15.10
CA HIS A 49 -10.57 14.06 -15.12
C HIS A 49 -11.11 14.44 -13.74
N ASP A 50 -10.73 13.76 -12.66
CA ASP A 50 -11.27 14.04 -11.32
C ASP A 50 -10.50 15.22 -10.67
N PRO A 51 -11.13 16.38 -10.41
CA PRO A 51 -10.43 17.53 -9.83
C PRO A 51 -9.96 17.31 -8.39
N LYS A 52 -10.41 16.25 -7.70
CA LYS A 52 -9.94 15.92 -6.36
C LYS A 52 -8.59 15.19 -6.33
N ILE A 53 -8.13 14.70 -7.48
CA ILE A 53 -6.86 13.96 -7.59
C ILE A 53 -5.78 14.94 -8.04
N ASN A 54 -4.72 15.11 -7.27
CA ASN A 54 -3.55 15.92 -7.63
C ASN A 54 -2.67 15.23 -8.68
N PHE A 55 -3.23 15.06 -9.88
CA PHE A 55 -2.53 14.53 -11.04
C PHE A 55 -2.47 15.60 -12.12
N LEU A 56 -1.27 15.90 -12.60
CA LEU A 56 -1.00 16.95 -13.57
C LEU A 56 -1.00 16.35 -14.99
N PRO A 57 -2.08 16.53 -15.79
CA PRO A 57 -2.19 15.90 -17.10
C PRO A 57 -1.20 16.51 -18.10
N ARG A 58 -0.51 15.64 -18.85
CA ARG A 58 0.44 16.04 -19.90
C ARG A 58 -0.29 16.69 -21.09
N ASP A 59 0.33 17.70 -21.68
CA ASP A 59 -0.11 18.32 -22.93
C ASP A 59 1.12 18.87 -23.66
N GLY A 60 1.34 18.46 -24.92
CA GLY A 60 2.61 18.73 -25.63
C GLY A 60 2.90 20.21 -25.94
N ARG A 61 1.98 21.12 -25.63
CA ARG A 61 2.16 22.57 -25.90
C ARG A 61 3.00 23.30 -24.84
N ALA A 62 3.03 22.80 -23.59
CA ALA A 62 3.81 23.40 -22.51
C ALA A 62 4.09 22.38 -21.39
N GLU A 63 4.90 22.75 -20.40
CA GLU A 63 5.20 21.90 -19.26
C GLU A 63 4.56 22.42 -17.96
N TRP A 64 4.22 21.52 -17.05
CA TRP A 64 3.82 21.93 -15.70
C TRP A 64 5.04 22.40 -14.92
N ILE A 65 4.95 23.58 -14.32
CA ILE A 65 6.00 24.16 -13.49
C ILE A 65 5.53 24.39 -12.06
N VAL A 66 6.45 24.25 -11.11
CA VAL A 66 6.23 24.41 -9.66
C VAL A 66 7.38 25.20 -9.04
N PHE A 67 7.20 25.64 -7.79
CA PHE A 67 8.30 26.22 -7.03
C PHE A 67 9.40 25.17 -6.75
N PRO A 68 10.70 25.52 -6.91
CA PRO A 68 11.82 24.58 -6.75
C PRO A 68 12.15 24.28 -5.28
N ALA A 69 11.21 23.68 -4.56
CA ALA A 69 11.42 23.18 -3.20
C ALA A 69 12.23 21.87 -3.21
N ALA A 70 13.09 21.70 -2.21
CA ALA A 70 13.72 20.40 -1.93
C ALA A 70 12.67 19.39 -1.45
N LEU A 71 12.95 18.09 -1.62
CA LEU A 71 12.08 17.04 -1.11
C LEU A 71 12.00 17.11 0.42
N ASP A 72 10.81 17.20 1.01
CA ASP A 72 10.59 17.00 2.44
C ASP A 72 9.88 15.66 2.67
N ALA A 73 10.44 14.80 3.53
CA ALA A 73 9.84 13.50 3.81
C ALA A 73 8.66 13.57 4.78
N ARG A 74 8.48 14.71 5.44
CA ARG A 74 7.42 14.90 6.44
C ARG A 74 6.06 15.13 5.78
N THR A 75 5.02 14.86 6.53
CA THR A 75 3.67 15.23 6.16
C THR A 75 3.46 16.74 6.34
N HIS A 76 2.66 17.33 5.48
CA HIS A 76 2.26 18.72 5.50
C HIS A 76 0.77 18.81 5.83
N PRO A 77 0.35 19.74 6.71
CA PRO A 77 -1.07 19.99 6.92
C PRO A 77 -1.69 20.55 5.64
N VAL A 78 -2.96 20.24 5.40
CA VAL A 78 -3.74 20.91 4.36
C VAL A 78 -3.97 22.37 4.78
N ALA A 79 -3.39 23.29 4.01
CA ALA A 79 -3.46 24.73 4.23
C ALA A 79 -3.28 25.44 2.89
N THR A 80 -4.05 26.49 2.63
CA THR A 80 -3.94 27.25 1.38
C THR A 80 -2.55 27.86 1.23
N MET A 81 -1.85 27.43 0.19
CA MET A 81 -0.56 27.97 -0.24
C MET A 81 -0.73 28.62 -1.60
N ASP A 82 0.01 29.70 -1.86
CA ASP A 82 0.05 30.33 -3.17
C ASP A 82 1.47 30.42 -3.73
N ALA A 83 1.60 30.35 -5.05
CA ALA A 83 2.83 30.67 -5.73
C ALA A 83 2.53 31.58 -6.92
N THR A 84 3.32 32.66 -7.03
CA THR A 84 3.26 33.58 -8.16
C THR A 84 4.32 33.20 -9.17
N PHE A 85 3.88 32.90 -10.38
CA PHE A 85 4.72 32.58 -11.53
C PHE A 85 4.80 33.81 -12.43
N ARG A 86 6.00 34.19 -12.86
CA ARG A 86 6.22 35.39 -13.66
C ARG A 86 7.14 35.11 -14.85
N ARG A 87 6.79 35.68 -16.00
CA ARG A 87 7.66 35.71 -17.17
C ARG A 87 7.35 36.91 -18.07
N THR A 88 8.40 37.50 -18.64
CA THR A 88 8.27 38.59 -19.61
C THR A 88 8.42 38.06 -21.03
N LEU A 89 7.50 38.45 -21.91
CA LEU A 89 7.51 38.21 -23.34
C LEU A 89 7.82 39.51 -24.07
N GLN A 90 8.82 39.50 -24.94
CA GLN A 90 9.12 40.62 -25.82
C GLN A 90 8.33 40.47 -27.13
N LEU A 91 7.58 41.51 -27.52
CA LEU A 91 6.87 41.55 -28.80
C LEU A 91 7.43 42.69 -29.66
N GLU A 92 7.77 42.39 -30.91
CA GLU A 92 8.33 43.37 -31.86
C GLU A 92 7.26 44.29 -32.45
N THR A 93 6.02 43.79 -32.56
CA THR A 93 4.86 44.53 -33.08
C THR A 93 3.66 44.27 -32.17
N GLN A 94 2.65 45.15 -32.25
CA GLN A 94 1.39 44.94 -31.54
C GLN A 94 0.67 43.74 -32.17
N PRO A 95 0.29 42.71 -31.39
CA PRO A 95 -0.25 41.50 -31.95
C PRO A 95 -1.68 41.71 -32.46
N GLY A 96 -1.97 41.20 -33.66
CA GLY A 96 -3.33 41.18 -34.20
C GLY A 96 -4.22 40.13 -33.53
N SER A 97 -3.60 39.08 -32.98
CA SER A 97 -4.26 38.04 -32.21
C SER A 97 -3.34 37.45 -31.14
N ALA A 98 -3.86 37.25 -29.94
CA ALA A 98 -3.15 36.60 -28.85
C ALA A 98 -4.06 35.65 -28.07
N ARG A 99 -3.73 34.36 -28.10
CA ARG A 99 -4.49 33.31 -27.44
C ARG A 99 -3.69 32.71 -26.30
N LEU A 100 -4.27 32.76 -25.10
CA LEU A 100 -3.73 32.17 -23.90
C LEU A 100 -4.50 30.90 -23.56
N LEU A 101 -3.78 29.80 -23.37
CA LEU A 101 -4.28 28.53 -22.88
C LEU A 101 -3.67 28.29 -21.51
N VAL A 102 -4.50 28.06 -20.50
CA VAL A 102 -4.02 27.90 -19.12
C VAL A 102 -4.73 26.77 -18.39
N ARG A 103 -3.96 26.09 -17.54
CA ARG A 103 -4.40 25.22 -16.46
C ARG A 103 -3.57 25.57 -15.22
N ALA A 104 -4.19 25.52 -14.07
CA ALA A 104 -3.49 25.76 -12.81
C ALA A 104 -4.06 24.82 -11.76
N ALA A 105 -3.25 24.38 -10.81
CA ALA A 105 -3.75 23.56 -9.71
C ALA A 105 -4.80 24.34 -8.93
N LYS A 106 -6.05 23.86 -8.96
CA LYS A 106 -7.25 24.38 -8.27
C LYS A 106 -7.68 25.80 -8.65
N ARG A 107 -6.96 26.85 -8.24
CA ARG A 107 -7.37 28.26 -8.44
C ARG A 107 -6.22 29.11 -8.96
N ILE A 108 -6.54 30.04 -9.87
CA ILE A 108 -5.58 30.97 -10.47
C ILE A 108 -6.13 32.40 -10.44
N GLU A 109 -5.24 33.36 -10.22
CA GLU A 109 -5.40 34.77 -10.53
C GLU A 109 -4.37 35.14 -11.60
N LEU A 110 -4.82 35.53 -12.78
CA LEU A 110 -3.96 35.88 -13.91
C LEU A 110 -3.90 37.40 -14.07
N LYS A 111 -2.69 37.94 -14.19
CA LYS A 111 -2.43 39.33 -14.54
C LYS A 111 -1.52 39.40 -15.75
N ILE A 112 -1.83 40.29 -16.66
CA ILE A 112 -0.93 40.66 -17.76
C ILE A 112 -0.69 42.15 -17.60
N ASN A 113 0.58 42.55 -17.51
CA ASN A 113 0.96 43.94 -17.39
C ASN A 113 0.33 44.66 -16.18
N GLY A 114 0.07 43.92 -15.10
CA GLY A 114 -0.59 44.42 -13.89
C GLY A 114 -2.12 44.41 -13.94
N GLU A 115 -2.72 44.27 -15.12
CA GLU A 115 -4.18 44.18 -15.30
C GLU A 115 -4.68 42.75 -15.11
N THR A 116 -5.78 42.60 -14.38
CA THR A 116 -6.39 41.29 -14.10
C THR A 116 -7.11 40.76 -15.34
N VAL A 117 -6.72 39.58 -15.78
CA VAL A 117 -7.38 38.85 -16.87
C VAL A 117 -8.42 37.92 -16.28
N GLN A 118 -9.68 38.07 -16.69
CA GLN A 118 -10.73 37.17 -16.23
C GLN A 118 -10.54 35.77 -16.82
N THR A 119 -10.22 34.81 -15.97
CA THR A 119 -10.21 33.39 -16.31
C THR A 119 -11.60 32.82 -16.08
N ALA A 120 -12.16 32.09 -17.05
CA ALA A 120 -13.39 31.34 -16.84
C ALA A 120 -13.20 30.38 -15.65
N SER A 121 -14.07 30.48 -14.64
CA SER A 121 -14.08 29.55 -13.52
C SER A 121 -14.50 28.17 -14.03
N THR A 122 -13.54 27.29 -14.26
CA THR A 122 -13.83 25.90 -14.60
C THR A 122 -14.13 25.14 -13.31
N ARG A 123 -15.22 24.35 -13.28
CA ARG A 123 -15.46 23.41 -12.16
C ARG A 123 -14.32 22.39 -12.01
N ASN A 124 -13.49 22.25 -13.04
CA ASN A 124 -12.38 21.31 -13.10
C ASN A 124 -11.12 22.01 -13.58
N TRP A 125 -10.18 22.20 -12.65
CA TRP A 125 -8.91 22.88 -12.86
C TRP A 125 -7.99 22.20 -13.89
N LYS A 126 -8.27 20.94 -14.26
CA LYS A 126 -7.53 20.20 -15.30
C LYS A 126 -7.96 20.57 -16.73
N GLN A 127 -9.11 21.21 -16.91
CA GLN A 127 -9.57 21.66 -18.22
C GLN A 127 -8.82 22.92 -18.66
N ILE A 128 -8.49 23.01 -19.94
CA ILE A 128 -7.84 24.19 -20.50
C ILE A 128 -8.84 25.33 -20.60
N SER A 129 -8.57 26.43 -19.90
CA SER A 129 -9.22 27.71 -20.15
C SER A 129 -8.55 28.38 -21.34
N LYS A 130 -9.35 28.76 -22.35
CA LYS A 130 -8.90 29.49 -23.54
C LYS A 130 -9.34 30.94 -23.42
N ILE A 131 -8.41 31.87 -23.53
CA ILE A 131 -8.66 33.29 -23.28
C ILE A 131 -8.02 34.09 -24.42
N ASP A 132 -8.76 35.03 -24.98
CA ASP A 132 -8.20 36.06 -25.85
C ASP A 132 -7.60 37.15 -24.97
N VAL A 133 -6.30 37.38 -25.13
CA VAL A 133 -5.54 38.36 -24.33
C VAL A 133 -4.93 39.45 -25.19
N SER A 134 -5.34 39.57 -26.46
CA SER A 134 -4.77 40.53 -27.41
C SER A 134 -4.82 41.97 -26.88
N GLN A 135 -5.91 42.33 -26.21
CA GLN A 135 -6.11 43.67 -25.63
C GLN A 135 -5.17 44.03 -24.48
N PHE A 136 -4.54 43.04 -23.84
CA PHE A 136 -3.65 43.25 -22.69
C PHE A 136 -2.18 43.34 -23.11
N LEU A 137 -1.87 43.18 -24.41
CA LEU A 137 -0.50 43.12 -24.94
C LEU A 137 -0.16 44.35 -25.79
N TRP A 138 1.08 44.80 -25.70
CA TRP A 138 1.61 45.93 -26.48
C TRP A 138 2.98 45.61 -27.11
N THR A 139 3.45 46.47 -28.00
CA THR A 139 4.81 46.40 -28.54
C THR A 139 5.85 46.65 -27.45
N GLY A 140 6.77 45.70 -27.25
CA GLY A 140 7.78 45.78 -26.21
C GLY A 140 7.67 44.65 -25.16
N PRO A 141 8.16 44.86 -23.93
CA PRO A 141 8.10 43.87 -22.87
C PRO A 141 6.67 43.79 -22.29
N ASN A 142 6.14 42.58 -22.23
CA ASN A 142 4.85 42.26 -21.61
C ASN A 142 5.08 41.27 -20.47
N THR A 143 4.65 41.59 -19.26
CA THR A 143 4.83 40.73 -18.09
C THR A 143 3.57 39.93 -17.83
N ILE A 144 3.71 38.60 -17.83
CA ILE A 144 2.64 37.67 -17.48
C ILE A 144 2.89 37.19 -16.06
N GLU A 145 1.91 37.36 -15.19
CA GLU A 145 1.93 36.90 -13.80
C GLU A 145 0.73 36.00 -13.54
N ALA A 146 0.97 34.79 -13.06
CA ALA A 146 -0.07 33.85 -12.66
C ALA A 146 0.13 33.48 -11.21
N ARG A 147 -0.80 33.86 -10.34
CA ARG A 147 -0.80 33.46 -8.93
C ARG A 147 -1.71 32.25 -8.77
N VAL A 148 -1.13 31.11 -8.42
CA VAL A 148 -1.85 29.83 -8.29
C VAL A 148 -2.00 29.49 -6.81
N PHE A 149 -3.19 29.01 -6.42
CA PHE A 149 -3.51 28.62 -5.05
C PHE A 149 -3.86 27.14 -4.98
N ASN A 150 -3.24 26.44 -4.03
CA ASN A 150 -3.50 25.03 -3.77
C ASN A 150 -3.36 24.76 -2.27
N ASP A 151 -4.24 23.92 -1.71
CA ASP A 151 -4.35 23.66 -0.27
C ASP A 151 -3.82 22.29 0.16
N ASP A 152 -3.78 21.30 -0.73
CA ASP A 152 -3.36 19.92 -0.43
C ASP A 152 -2.21 19.42 -1.33
N ALA A 153 -1.51 20.34 -1.99
CA ALA A 153 -0.32 20.09 -2.80
C ALA A 153 0.35 21.42 -3.18
N PRO A 154 1.60 21.40 -3.69
CA PRO A 154 2.24 22.60 -4.22
C PRO A 154 1.41 23.26 -5.34
N PRO A 155 1.36 24.60 -5.40
CA PRO A 155 0.81 25.29 -6.55
C PRO A 155 1.57 24.94 -7.84
N ALA A 156 0.84 24.63 -8.90
CA ALA A 156 1.41 24.24 -10.19
C ALA A 156 0.74 24.99 -11.34
N LEU A 157 1.53 25.43 -12.32
CA LEU A 157 1.06 26.17 -13.49
C LEU A 157 1.41 25.44 -14.78
N TRP A 158 0.46 25.40 -15.71
CA TRP A 158 0.67 25.07 -17.10
C TRP A 158 0.03 26.17 -17.96
N LEU A 159 0.81 26.79 -18.82
CA LEU A 159 0.36 27.92 -19.63
C LEU A 159 1.12 27.97 -20.95
N THR A 160 0.39 28.30 -22.02
CA THR A 160 0.96 28.74 -23.29
C THR A 160 0.22 29.97 -23.81
N LEU A 161 0.96 30.93 -24.34
CA LEU A 161 0.47 32.14 -24.98
C LEU A 161 1.05 32.19 -26.38
N THR A 162 0.18 32.22 -27.39
CA THR A 162 0.56 32.43 -28.78
C THR A 162 0.04 33.79 -29.21
N ALA A 163 0.96 34.72 -29.49
CA ALA A 163 0.69 36.06 -30.00
C ALA A 163 1.27 36.17 -31.42
N ASP A 164 0.41 36.07 -32.43
CA ASP A 164 0.78 35.90 -33.84
C ASP A 164 1.83 34.79 -34.05
N SER A 165 3.09 35.14 -34.37
CA SER A 165 4.20 34.19 -34.56
C SER A 165 4.99 33.90 -33.27
N SER A 166 4.82 34.72 -32.23
CA SER A 166 5.54 34.58 -30.97
C SER A 166 4.81 33.63 -30.02
N THR A 167 5.53 32.65 -29.47
CA THR A 167 4.96 31.69 -28.50
C THR A 167 5.74 31.72 -27.20
N LEU A 168 5.02 31.96 -26.11
CA LEU A 168 5.48 31.75 -24.76
C LEU A 168 4.88 30.46 -24.21
N ARG A 169 5.68 29.66 -23.51
CA ARG A 169 5.24 28.45 -22.82
C ARG A 169 5.87 28.40 -21.44
N THR A 170 5.22 27.68 -20.55
CA THR A 170 5.74 27.35 -19.22
C THR A 170 6.89 26.36 -19.35
N ASP A 171 8.03 26.75 -18.77
CA ASP A 171 9.31 26.05 -18.73
C ASP A 171 10.13 26.58 -17.54
N GLU A 172 11.36 26.09 -17.35
CA GLU A 172 12.24 26.45 -16.23
C GLU A 172 12.72 27.92 -16.26
N ARG A 173 12.48 28.67 -17.34
CA ARG A 173 12.86 30.10 -17.46
C ARG A 173 11.85 31.04 -16.80
N TRP A 174 10.71 30.51 -16.35
CA TRP A 174 9.77 31.24 -15.51
C TRP A 174 10.35 31.45 -14.12
N GLU A 175 10.06 32.60 -13.52
CA GLU A 175 10.39 32.85 -12.12
C GLU A 175 9.18 32.50 -11.25
N VAL A 176 9.42 31.97 -10.06
CA VAL A 176 8.38 31.54 -9.12
C VAL A 176 8.72 32.06 -7.73
N SER A 177 7.73 32.64 -7.06
CA SER A 177 7.77 33.06 -5.66
C SER A 177 6.68 32.30 -4.91
N LEU A 178 7.07 31.47 -3.93
CA LEU A 178 6.13 30.74 -3.07
C LEU A 178 5.77 31.61 -1.87
N ALA A 179 4.49 31.92 -1.67
CA ALA A 179 3.98 32.73 -0.57
C ALA A 179 4.76 34.07 -0.36
N GLY A 180 5.16 34.72 -1.45
CA GLY A 180 5.91 35.98 -1.41
C GLY A 180 7.40 35.83 -1.05
N SER A 181 7.95 34.62 -1.07
CA SER A 181 9.40 34.38 -0.92
C SER A 181 10.21 34.96 -2.08
N THR A 182 11.54 34.91 -1.97
CA THR A 182 12.46 35.32 -3.05
C THR A 182 12.17 34.60 -4.36
N TRP A 183 12.20 35.35 -5.47
CA TRP A 183 12.04 34.80 -6.82
C TRP A 183 13.15 33.80 -7.15
N ARG A 184 12.75 32.63 -7.67
CA ARG A 184 13.66 31.56 -8.12
C ARG A 184 13.18 31.01 -9.46
N SER A 185 14.07 30.45 -10.27
CA SER A 185 13.68 29.74 -11.49
C SER A 185 12.74 28.57 -11.17
N GLY A 186 11.65 28.45 -11.92
CA GLY A 186 10.69 27.37 -11.77
C GLY A 186 11.32 26.01 -12.04
N ALA A 187 10.82 24.97 -11.38
CA ALA A 187 11.17 23.59 -11.66
C ALA A 187 10.06 22.94 -12.47
N LEU A 188 10.41 22.05 -13.41
CA LEU A 188 9.42 21.19 -14.04
C LEU A 188 8.82 20.25 -12.98
N ALA A 189 7.50 20.13 -12.98
CA ALA A 189 6.79 19.15 -12.15
C ALA A 189 7.19 17.71 -12.50
N SER A 190 7.67 17.49 -13.73
CA SER A 190 8.24 16.24 -14.20
C SER A 190 9.72 16.04 -13.84
N THR A 191 10.32 16.90 -13.01
CA THR A 191 11.66 16.66 -12.46
C THR A 191 11.52 16.06 -11.07
N ALA A 192 12.21 14.95 -10.80
CA ALA A 192 12.18 14.32 -9.49
C ALA A 192 12.79 15.26 -8.43
N LYS A 193 12.02 15.57 -7.38
CA LYS A 193 12.52 16.30 -6.22
C LYS A 193 13.64 15.50 -5.57
N ARG A 194 14.70 16.20 -5.15
CA ARG A 194 15.83 15.61 -4.42
C ARG A 194 15.94 16.24 -3.04
N PRO A 195 16.39 15.49 -2.02
CA PRO A 195 16.80 16.09 -0.75
C PRO A 195 17.90 17.14 -1.00
N ALA A 196 17.86 18.23 -0.24
CA ALA A 196 18.88 19.30 -0.27
C ALA A 196 19.66 19.33 1.05
N PRO A 197 20.86 19.94 1.11
CA PRO A 197 21.63 20.05 2.35
C PRO A 197 20.77 20.59 3.51
N GLY A 198 20.88 19.94 4.67
CA GLY A 198 20.04 20.22 5.84
C GLY A 198 18.75 19.39 5.93
N ASN A 199 18.42 18.59 4.90
CA ASN A 199 17.37 17.58 4.99
C ASN A 199 17.89 16.28 5.62
N LEU A 200 17.06 15.59 6.41
CA LEU A 200 17.40 14.29 7.02
C LEU A 200 17.74 13.20 5.99
N LEU A 201 17.16 13.29 4.79
CA LEU A 201 17.43 12.38 3.66
C LEU A 201 18.61 12.82 2.79
N ALA A 202 19.19 14.00 3.03
CA ALA A 202 20.30 14.48 2.23
C ALA A 202 21.63 13.90 2.71
N GLY A 203 22.46 13.46 1.78
CA GLY A 203 23.76 12.85 2.09
C GLY A 203 23.67 11.38 2.53
N GLY A 204 22.55 10.70 2.27
CA GLY A 204 22.40 9.27 2.53
C GLY A 204 23.50 8.43 1.87
N GLU A 205 23.84 7.31 2.50
CA GLU A 205 24.89 6.41 2.05
C GLU A 205 24.60 5.85 0.65
N LYS A 206 25.60 5.85 -0.23
CA LYS A 206 25.49 5.15 -1.52
C LYS A 206 25.94 3.71 -1.34
N ILE A 207 25.36 2.81 -2.13
CA ILE A 207 25.77 1.39 -2.11
C ILE A 207 27.28 1.25 -2.40
N SER A 208 27.83 2.09 -3.29
CA SER A 208 29.26 2.13 -3.59
C SER A 208 30.14 2.43 -2.38
N ASP A 209 29.65 3.25 -1.46
CA ASP A 209 30.41 3.77 -0.33
C ASP A 209 30.42 2.75 0.82
N VAL A 210 29.34 1.98 0.95
CA VAL A 210 29.18 0.93 1.98
C VAL A 210 29.85 -0.38 1.57
N LEU A 211 29.91 -0.72 0.28
CA LEU A 211 30.39 -2.02 -0.20
C LEU A 211 31.80 -2.41 0.33
N PRO A 212 32.80 -1.51 0.38
CA PRO A 212 34.12 -1.81 0.96
C PRO A 212 34.10 -2.14 2.46
N HIS A 213 33.08 -1.71 3.18
CA HIS A 213 32.92 -1.94 4.62
C HIS A 213 32.21 -3.27 4.92
N ILE A 214 31.35 -3.74 4.02
CA ILE A 214 30.49 -4.92 4.25
C ILE A 214 30.88 -6.17 3.45
N TRP A 215 31.79 -6.07 2.47
CA TRP A 215 32.10 -7.18 1.55
C TRP A 215 32.53 -8.47 2.24
N ARG A 216 33.25 -8.38 3.38
CA ARG A 216 33.66 -9.56 4.15
C ARG A 216 32.47 -10.31 4.73
N ALA A 217 31.54 -9.57 5.35
CA ALA A 217 30.31 -10.14 5.89
C ALA A 217 29.45 -10.73 4.76
N TRP A 218 29.30 -10.00 3.64
CA TRP A 218 28.54 -10.48 2.48
C TRP A 218 29.16 -11.72 1.85
N THR A 219 30.48 -11.81 1.79
CA THR A 219 31.20 -13.00 1.32
C THR A 219 30.96 -14.17 2.27
N ALA A 220 31.05 -13.95 3.59
CA ALA A 220 30.74 -14.97 4.58
C ALA A 220 29.28 -15.47 4.47
N PHE A 221 28.31 -14.57 4.32
CA PHE A 221 26.91 -14.94 4.10
C PHE A 221 26.69 -15.64 2.76
N SER A 222 27.41 -15.25 1.71
CA SER A 222 27.35 -15.90 0.39
C SER A 222 27.89 -17.32 0.45
N VAL A 223 29.04 -17.52 1.10
CA VAL A 223 29.61 -18.86 1.33
C VAL A 223 28.65 -19.70 2.16
N LEU A 224 28.09 -19.16 3.24
CA LEU A 224 27.10 -19.85 4.06
C LEU A 224 25.86 -20.22 3.25
N ALA A 225 25.33 -19.32 2.43
CA ALA A 225 24.18 -19.58 1.57
C ALA A 225 24.47 -20.67 0.54
N VAL A 226 25.67 -20.69 -0.06
CA VAL A 226 26.12 -21.74 -0.97
C VAL A 226 26.21 -23.09 -0.25
N LEU A 227 26.84 -23.14 0.92
CA LEU A 227 26.95 -24.36 1.73
C LEU A 227 25.57 -24.89 2.15
N LEU A 228 24.67 -24.03 2.60
CA LEU A 228 23.30 -24.38 2.95
C LEU A 228 22.53 -24.89 1.72
N THR A 229 22.76 -24.29 0.55
CA THR A 229 22.13 -24.74 -0.71
C THR A 229 22.60 -26.13 -1.11
N PHE A 230 23.91 -26.40 -1.03
CA PHE A 230 24.46 -27.74 -1.28
C PHE A 230 23.94 -28.77 -0.28
N ALA A 231 23.95 -28.44 1.02
CA ALA A 231 23.41 -29.31 2.07
C ALA A 231 21.92 -29.60 1.86
N ALA A 232 21.13 -28.58 1.53
CA ALA A 232 19.71 -28.71 1.22
C ALA A 232 19.49 -29.56 -0.04
N GLY A 233 20.28 -29.37 -1.10
CA GLY A 233 20.20 -30.16 -2.33
C GLY A 233 20.51 -31.64 -2.10
N TRP A 234 21.56 -31.94 -1.34
CA TRP A 234 21.92 -33.31 -0.97
C TRP A 234 20.86 -33.97 -0.08
N TRP A 235 20.34 -33.24 0.90
CA TRP A 235 19.26 -33.71 1.77
C TRP A 235 17.95 -33.94 1.00
N LEU A 236 17.59 -33.03 0.09
CA LEU A 236 16.44 -33.16 -0.79
C LEU A 236 16.56 -34.39 -1.68
N ALA A 237 17.72 -34.63 -2.30
CA ALA A 237 17.97 -35.82 -3.13
C ALA A 237 17.72 -37.13 -2.36
N ARG A 238 18.08 -37.19 -1.06
CA ARG A 238 17.81 -38.36 -0.21
C ARG A 238 16.33 -38.54 0.12
N ILE A 239 15.57 -37.45 0.26
CA ILE A 239 14.15 -37.51 0.60
C ILE A 239 13.29 -37.83 -0.64
N THR A 240 13.71 -37.35 -1.81
CA THR A 240 13.03 -37.61 -3.09
C THR A 240 13.41 -38.96 -3.69
N ALA A 241 14.59 -39.50 -3.39
CA ALA A 241 15.00 -40.85 -3.77
C ALA A 241 14.21 -41.92 -2.99
N ARG A 242 12.94 -42.13 -3.37
CA ARG A 242 12.16 -43.29 -2.93
C ARG A 242 12.14 -44.35 -4.05
N PRO A 243 12.38 -45.64 -3.75
CA PRO A 243 12.46 -46.69 -4.78
C PRO A 243 11.15 -46.97 -5.55
N ASN A 244 9.99 -46.62 -4.99
CA ASN A 244 8.68 -47.12 -5.46
C ASN A 244 7.75 -46.04 -6.07
N GLY A 245 8.28 -44.95 -6.64
CA GLY A 245 7.49 -44.02 -7.47
C GLY A 245 6.36 -43.24 -6.76
N GLY A 246 6.23 -43.31 -5.44
CA GLY A 246 5.27 -42.52 -4.67
C GLY A 246 5.69 -41.05 -4.55
N SER A 247 4.72 -40.13 -4.47
CA SER A 247 4.99 -38.70 -4.25
C SER A 247 5.80 -38.49 -2.97
N ALA A 248 6.94 -37.78 -3.08
CA ALA A 248 7.74 -37.43 -1.91
C ALA A 248 6.94 -36.48 -1.00
N GLU A 249 6.78 -36.84 0.26
CA GLU A 249 6.11 -36.01 1.28
C GLU A 249 6.99 -35.87 2.51
N PHE A 250 6.96 -34.69 3.12
CA PHE A 250 7.59 -34.47 4.43
C PHE A 250 6.87 -35.28 5.51
N SER A 251 7.66 -35.99 6.33
CA SER A 251 7.15 -36.56 7.57
C SER A 251 6.70 -35.45 8.54
N ARG A 252 5.80 -35.77 9.47
CA ARG A 252 5.37 -34.81 10.51
C ARG A 252 6.55 -34.23 11.29
N ARG A 253 7.54 -35.06 11.63
CA ARG A 253 8.76 -34.62 12.34
C ARG A 253 9.55 -33.59 11.53
N GLN A 254 9.73 -33.82 10.23
CA GLN A 254 10.41 -32.87 9.34
C GLN A 254 9.64 -31.55 9.22
N LEU A 255 8.30 -31.60 9.13
CA LEU A 255 7.47 -30.39 9.09
C LEU A 255 7.65 -29.54 10.35
N PHE A 256 7.53 -30.15 11.53
CA PHE A 256 7.72 -29.44 12.79
C PHE A 256 9.15 -28.93 12.97
N ALA A 257 10.15 -29.70 12.53
CA ALA A 257 11.54 -29.27 12.57
C ALA A 257 11.80 -28.06 11.66
N LEU A 258 11.27 -28.05 10.43
CA LEU A 258 11.41 -26.92 9.49
C LEU A 258 10.74 -25.65 10.02
N LEU A 259 9.49 -25.76 10.50
CA LEU A 259 8.77 -24.63 11.07
C LEU A 259 9.44 -24.13 12.36
N GLY A 260 9.90 -25.06 13.21
CA GLY A 260 10.64 -24.76 14.43
C GLY A 260 11.96 -24.04 14.15
N LEU A 261 12.71 -24.49 13.14
CA LEU A 261 13.96 -23.84 12.72
C LEU A 261 13.73 -22.42 12.22
N CYS A 262 12.72 -22.21 11.36
CA CYS A 262 12.38 -20.86 10.88
C CYS A 262 11.94 -19.94 12.04
N SER A 263 11.10 -20.46 12.94
CA SER A 263 10.63 -19.72 14.11
C SER A 263 11.78 -19.39 15.08
N PHE A 264 12.72 -20.31 15.26
CA PHE A 264 13.90 -20.10 16.09
C PHE A 264 14.84 -19.05 15.48
N ALA A 265 15.04 -19.08 14.17
CA ALA A 265 15.78 -18.03 13.45
C ALA A 265 15.14 -16.65 13.66
N TRP A 266 13.80 -16.57 13.62
CA TRP A 266 13.06 -15.35 13.95
C TRP A 266 13.32 -14.88 15.39
N VAL A 267 13.29 -15.78 16.38
CA VAL A 267 13.60 -15.42 17.78
C VAL A 267 15.01 -14.85 17.92
N ILE A 268 16.01 -15.43 17.23
CA ILE A 268 17.37 -14.90 17.22
C ILE A 268 17.42 -13.50 16.59
N LEU A 269 16.79 -13.33 15.42
CA LEU A 269 16.74 -12.05 14.72
C LEU A 269 16.07 -10.97 15.58
N PHE A 270 14.94 -11.28 16.20
CA PHE A 270 14.24 -10.38 17.12
C PHE A 270 15.07 -10.06 18.35
N GLY A 271 15.71 -11.05 18.96
CA GLY A 271 16.58 -10.85 20.12
C GLY A 271 17.78 -9.96 19.81
N ASN A 272 18.33 -10.05 18.59
CA ASN A 272 19.37 -9.15 18.11
C ASN A 272 18.82 -7.73 17.87
N ASN A 273 17.72 -7.62 17.11
CA ASN A 273 17.19 -6.35 16.65
C ASN A 273 16.54 -5.55 17.78
N ALA A 274 15.98 -6.21 18.81
CA ALA A 274 15.45 -5.54 19.99
C ALA A 274 16.50 -4.70 20.74
N LYS A 275 17.79 -5.05 20.61
CA LYS A 275 18.91 -4.27 21.19
C LYS A 275 19.29 -3.04 20.35
N MET A 276 18.98 -3.07 19.05
CA MET A 276 19.43 -2.06 18.09
C MET A 276 18.34 -1.07 17.69
N LEU A 277 17.06 -1.49 17.72
CA LEU A 277 15.93 -0.69 17.24
C LEU A 277 15.34 0.17 18.38
N PRO A 278 15.37 1.51 18.26
CA PRO A 278 14.72 2.39 19.23
C PRO A 278 13.24 2.06 19.39
N PHE A 279 12.71 2.28 20.60
CA PHE A 279 11.36 1.85 20.98
C PHE A 279 10.25 2.50 20.15
N SER A 280 10.43 3.76 19.72
CA SER A 280 9.45 4.52 18.94
C SER A 280 9.68 4.45 17.42
N SER A 281 10.61 3.61 16.95
CA SER A 281 10.86 3.42 15.53
C SER A 281 9.84 2.45 14.92
N GLY A 282 9.19 2.89 13.84
CA GLY A 282 8.31 2.08 13.03
C GLY A 282 7.25 2.91 12.31
N TYR A 283 6.65 2.33 11.27
CA TYR A 283 5.57 2.94 10.50
C TYR A 283 4.40 3.29 11.44
N ASP A 284 4.11 4.58 11.59
CA ASP A 284 3.08 5.15 12.46
C ASP A 284 3.09 4.62 13.91
N SER A 285 4.24 4.13 14.38
CA SER A 285 4.34 3.38 15.65
C SER A 285 3.92 4.22 16.87
N LYS A 286 4.14 5.55 16.83
CA LYS A 286 3.71 6.47 17.87
C LYS A 286 2.19 6.55 17.94
N GLU A 287 1.53 6.66 16.79
CA GLU A 287 0.08 6.79 16.68
C GLU A 287 -0.63 5.47 17.00
N HIS A 288 -0.04 4.34 16.60
CA HIS A 288 -0.49 3.02 17.04
C HIS A 288 -0.39 2.87 18.58
N SER A 289 0.69 3.36 19.18
CA SER A 289 0.85 3.34 20.64
C SER A 289 -0.15 4.25 21.35
N ALA A 290 -0.47 5.42 20.76
CA ALA A 290 -1.49 6.33 21.26
C ALA A 290 -2.89 5.70 21.26
N TYR A 291 -3.24 4.92 20.23
CA TYR A 291 -4.48 4.13 20.21
C TYR A 291 -4.50 3.09 21.34
N ILE A 292 -3.43 2.28 21.49
CA ILE A 292 -3.36 1.28 22.58
C ILE A 292 -3.51 1.96 23.95
N LYS A 293 -2.83 3.09 24.14
CA LYS A 293 -2.93 3.92 25.35
C LYS A 293 -4.37 4.35 25.61
N TYR A 294 -5.05 4.88 24.59
CA TYR A 294 -6.42 5.34 24.72
C TYR A 294 -7.35 4.24 25.23
N ILE A 295 -7.22 3.01 24.71
CA ILE A 295 -8.01 1.86 25.19
C ILE A 295 -7.66 1.49 26.64
N GLN A 296 -6.37 1.50 27.01
CA GLN A 296 -5.96 1.19 28.40
C GLN A 296 -6.52 2.20 29.41
N ASP A 297 -6.44 3.49 29.06
CA ASP A 297 -6.84 4.60 29.93
C ASP A 297 -8.37 4.71 30.04
N HIS A 298 -9.08 4.66 28.91
CA HIS A 298 -10.52 4.96 28.86
C HIS A 298 -11.41 3.71 28.85
N ARG A 299 -10.85 2.52 28.60
CA ARG A 299 -11.59 1.25 28.50
C ARG A 299 -12.70 1.25 27.45
N VAL A 300 -12.61 2.14 26.47
CA VAL A 300 -13.53 2.25 25.34
C VAL A 300 -12.76 2.33 24.03
N LEU A 301 -13.44 2.05 22.93
CA LEU A 301 -12.87 2.21 21.59
C LEU A 301 -13.01 3.68 21.16
N PRO A 302 -11.93 4.33 20.69
CA PRO A 302 -12.02 5.69 20.20
C PRO A 302 -12.90 5.77 18.93
N LEU A 303 -13.31 6.98 18.61
CA LEU A 303 -13.81 7.39 17.31
C LEU A 303 -12.63 7.80 16.41
N PRO A 304 -12.78 7.66 15.08
CA PRO A 304 -11.78 8.04 14.08
C PRO A 304 -11.15 9.44 14.20
N ASN A 305 -11.87 10.41 14.78
CA ASN A 305 -11.42 11.79 14.92
C ASN A 305 -10.73 12.09 16.27
N GLU A 306 -10.51 11.08 17.12
CA GLU A 306 -9.86 11.26 18.43
C GLU A 306 -8.34 11.07 18.39
N GLY A 307 -7.78 10.65 17.25
CA GLY A 307 -6.34 10.52 17.06
C GLY A 307 -5.97 10.02 15.67
N PHE A 308 -4.71 10.22 15.27
CA PHE A 308 -4.28 10.05 13.88
C PHE A 308 -4.49 8.61 13.36
N GLU A 309 -4.15 7.56 14.12
CA GLU A 309 -4.42 6.16 13.68
C GLU A 309 -5.71 5.58 14.27
N MET A 310 -6.56 6.38 14.93
CA MET A 310 -7.76 5.89 15.61
C MET A 310 -8.92 5.55 14.66
N PHE A 311 -8.80 5.89 13.37
CA PHE A 311 -9.71 5.42 12.33
C PHE A 311 -9.56 3.93 12.01
N GLN A 312 -8.44 3.31 12.41
CA GLN A 312 -8.16 1.92 12.12
C GLN A 312 -9.11 0.98 12.89
N PRO A 313 -9.50 -0.16 12.28
CA PRO A 313 -10.30 -1.17 12.97
C PRO A 313 -9.63 -1.73 14.24
N PRO A 314 -10.42 -2.10 15.27
CA PRO A 314 -9.94 -2.13 16.66
C PRO A 314 -9.23 -3.42 17.10
N LEU A 315 -9.23 -4.50 16.31
CA LEU A 315 -8.83 -5.84 16.80
C LEU A 315 -7.39 -5.88 17.31
N TYR A 316 -6.45 -5.32 16.55
CA TYR A 316 -5.03 -5.29 16.95
C TYR A 316 -4.83 -4.52 18.25
N TYR A 317 -5.46 -3.36 18.37
CA TYR A 317 -5.32 -2.45 19.51
C TYR A 317 -5.98 -3.02 20.76
N GLY A 318 -7.16 -3.62 20.63
CA GLY A 318 -7.84 -4.30 21.73
C GLY A 318 -7.03 -5.49 22.26
N LEU A 319 -6.47 -6.31 21.38
CA LEU A 319 -5.56 -7.41 21.76
C LEU A 319 -4.30 -6.88 22.45
N SER A 320 -3.68 -5.84 21.89
CA SER A 320 -2.49 -5.20 22.44
C SER A 320 -2.74 -4.67 23.85
N ALA A 321 -3.80 -3.89 24.04
CA ALA A 321 -4.19 -3.35 25.35
C ALA A 321 -4.51 -4.47 26.36
N GLY A 322 -5.13 -5.57 25.90
CA GLY A 322 -5.40 -6.75 26.71
C GLY A 322 -4.13 -7.48 27.17
N VAL A 323 -3.17 -7.70 26.26
CA VAL A 323 -1.86 -8.31 26.58
C VAL A 323 -1.12 -7.46 27.60
N LEU A 324 -1.01 -6.15 27.36
CA LEU A 324 -0.33 -5.24 28.29
C LEU A 324 -1.02 -5.20 29.66
N SER A 325 -2.36 -5.13 29.69
CA SER A 325 -3.12 -5.17 30.95
C SER A 325 -2.92 -6.47 31.72
N THR A 326 -2.86 -7.62 31.03
CA THR A 326 -2.62 -8.94 31.65
C THR A 326 -1.22 -9.02 32.23
N CYS A 327 -0.23 -8.44 31.56
CA CYS A 327 1.14 -8.33 32.03
C CYS A 327 1.35 -7.20 33.07
N ARG A 328 0.31 -6.42 33.40
CA ARG A 328 0.37 -5.23 34.26
C ARG A 328 1.37 -4.16 33.77
N LEU A 329 1.45 -4.00 32.45
CA LEU A 329 2.33 -3.03 31.79
C LEU A 329 1.51 -1.84 31.30
N ALA A 330 2.02 -0.64 31.53
CA ALA A 330 1.59 0.57 30.85
C ALA A 330 2.34 0.69 29.52
N ILE A 331 1.70 1.26 28.51
CA ILE A 331 2.35 1.52 27.21
C ILE A 331 3.63 2.37 27.31
N ALA A 332 3.78 3.16 28.38
CA ALA A 332 4.96 3.98 28.65
C ALA A 332 6.16 3.15 29.16
N ASP A 333 5.94 1.89 29.55
CA ASP A 333 7.00 1.01 30.04
C ASP A 333 7.81 0.45 28.86
N ASP A 334 9.14 0.43 28.97
CA ASP A 334 10.01 -0.17 27.94
C ASP A 334 9.67 -1.65 27.65
N ALA A 335 9.26 -2.37 28.70
CA ALA A 335 8.81 -3.76 28.59
C ALA A 335 7.54 -3.93 27.75
N ALA A 336 6.67 -2.90 27.68
CA ALA A 336 5.47 -2.94 26.87
C ALA A 336 5.81 -3.02 25.38
N VAL A 337 6.81 -2.27 24.93
CA VAL A 337 7.25 -2.29 23.53
C VAL A 337 7.80 -3.67 23.16
N ILE A 338 8.57 -4.30 24.04
CA ILE A 338 9.06 -5.67 23.83
C ILE A 338 7.90 -6.66 23.73
N ALA A 339 6.89 -6.55 24.62
CA ALA A 339 5.71 -7.41 24.59
C ALA A 339 4.90 -7.23 23.29
N LEU A 340 4.69 -5.99 22.84
CA LEU A 340 3.98 -5.70 21.60
C LEU A 340 4.75 -6.19 20.37
N ARG A 341 6.07 -5.99 20.34
CA ARG A 341 6.93 -6.52 19.27
C ARG A 341 6.98 -8.04 19.25
N ALA A 342 6.95 -8.69 20.42
CA ALA A 342 6.83 -10.15 20.51
C ALA A 342 5.48 -10.62 19.98
N MET A 343 4.40 -9.88 20.25
CA MET A 343 3.09 -10.18 19.69
C MET A 343 3.07 -10.07 18.16
N THR A 344 3.68 -9.04 17.57
CA THR A 344 3.79 -8.90 16.11
C THR A 344 4.71 -9.93 15.49
N MET A 345 5.78 -10.35 16.18
CA MET A 345 6.59 -11.51 15.80
C MET A 345 5.74 -12.79 15.72
N ILE A 346 4.90 -13.05 16.73
CA ILE A 346 4.03 -14.24 16.76
C ILE A 346 3.05 -14.21 15.59
N PHE A 347 2.48 -13.05 15.26
CA PHE A 347 1.67 -12.89 14.04
C PHE A 347 2.50 -13.18 12.79
N GLY A 348 3.71 -12.64 12.69
CA GLY A 348 4.61 -12.93 11.58
C GLY A 348 4.94 -14.41 11.40
N VAL A 349 5.13 -15.14 12.50
CA VAL A 349 5.31 -16.60 12.51
C VAL A 349 4.05 -17.33 12.05
N ALA A 350 2.90 -16.97 12.60
CA ALA A 350 1.62 -17.53 12.18
C ALA A 350 1.35 -17.28 10.69
N ASN A 351 1.70 -16.11 10.17
CA ASN A 351 1.54 -15.77 8.76
C ASN A 351 2.30 -16.73 7.85
N PHE A 352 3.62 -16.92 8.05
CA PHE A 352 4.39 -17.82 7.18
C PHE A 352 3.96 -19.28 7.34
N ILE A 353 3.44 -19.68 8.51
CA ILE A 353 2.84 -21.01 8.70
C ILE A 353 1.61 -21.15 7.81
N PHE A 354 0.69 -20.17 7.79
CA PHE A 354 -0.48 -20.22 6.91
C PHE A 354 -0.10 -20.17 5.43
N VAL A 355 0.91 -19.39 5.04
CA VAL A 355 1.43 -19.42 3.67
C VAL A 355 1.93 -20.82 3.32
N PHE A 356 2.76 -21.42 4.19
CA PHE A 356 3.27 -22.76 3.98
C PHE A 356 2.15 -23.80 3.86
N LEU A 357 1.13 -23.74 4.74
CA LEU A 357 -0.03 -24.62 4.65
C LEU A 357 -0.81 -24.42 3.33
N GLY A 358 -0.96 -23.18 2.86
CA GLY A 358 -1.56 -22.86 1.56
C GLY A 358 -0.76 -23.42 0.38
N VAL A 359 0.57 -23.24 0.37
CA VAL A 359 1.45 -23.79 -0.67
C VAL A 359 1.40 -25.32 -0.69
N ARG A 360 1.29 -25.96 0.48
CA ARG A 360 1.11 -27.43 0.57
C ARG A 360 -0.21 -27.91 -0.02
N LEU A 361 -1.29 -27.14 0.11
CA LEU A 361 -2.58 -27.44 -0.54
C LEU A 361 -2.50 -27.31 -2.07
N LEU A 362 -1.78 -26.29 -2.56
CA LEU A 362 -1.67 -26.00 -4.00
C LEU A 362 -0.69 -26.92 -4.73
N PHE A 363 0.37 -27.37 -4.05
CA PHE A 363 1.44 -28.15 -4.66
C PHE A 363 1.69 -29.47 -3.88
N PRO A 364 0.69 -30.36 -3.78
CA PRO A 364 0.84 -31.65 -3.10
C PRO A 364 1.97 -32.47 -3.74
N GLY A 365 2.78 -33.14 -2.91
CA GLY A 365 3.93 -33.95 -3.37
C GLY A 365 5.12 -33.18 -3.96
N ARG A 366 5.04 -31.85 -4.14
CA ARG A 366 6.14 -31.02 -4.67
C ARG A 366 6.93 -30.37 -3.53
N ILE A 367 7.75 -31.16 -2.85
CA ILE A 367 8.47 -30.71 -1.63
C ILE A 367 9.35 -29.47 -1.85
N VAL A 368 9.95 -29.33 -3.03
CA VAL A 368 10.83 -28.19 -3.36
C VAL A 368 10.01 -26.90 -3.41
N ALA A 369 8.86 -26.91 -4.08
CA ALA A 369 7.96 -25.76 -4.13
C ALA A 369 7.44 -25.39 -2.73
N GLN A 370 7.13 -26.38 -1.90
CA GLN A 370 6.71 -26.17 -0.51
C GLN A 370 7.81 -25.55 0.35
N LEU A 371 9.06 -26.03 0.21
CA LEU A 371 10.21 -25.50 0.95
C LEU A 371 10.55 -24.07 0.50
N VAL A 372 10.61 -23.82 -0.81
CA VAL A 372 10.84 -22.48 -1.36
C VAL A 372 9.74 -21.52 -0.90
N GLY A 373 8.47 -21.95 -0.94
CA GLY A 373 7.35 -21.17 -0.44
C GLY A 373 7.47 -20.82 1.05
N LEU A 374 7.90 -21.77 1.89
CA LEU A 374 8.16 -21.52 3.32
C LEU A 374 9.29 -20.51 3.52
N LEU A 375 10.43 -20.71 2.84
CA LEU A 375 11.61 -19.85 3.00
C LEU A 375 11.33 -18.42 2.53
N ILE A 376 10.66 -18.25 1.38
CA ILE A 376 10.24 -16.92 0.91
C ILE A 376 9.28 -16.29 1.93
N ALA A 377 8.27 -17.03 2.41
CA ALA A 377 7.31 -16.48 3.36
C ALA A 377 7.94 -16.09 4.70
N ALA A 378 8.89 -16.89 5.19
CA ALA A 378 9.57 -16.65 6.46
C ALA A 378 10.62 -15.54 6.38
N PHE A 379 11.27 -15.34 5.22
CA PHE A 379 12.42 -14.42 5.10
C PHE A 379 12.22 -13.30 4.08
N LEU A 380 10.98 -13.04 3.65
CA LEU A 380 10.67 -11.87 2.84
C LEU A 380 11.02 -10.59 3.62
N PRO A 381 11.82 -9.65 3.06
CA PRO A 381 12.31 -8.49 3.82
C PRO A 381 11.19 -7.67 4.47
N MET A 382 10.10 -7.40 3.76
CA MET A 382 8.96 -6.65 4.29
C MET A 382 8.28 -7.34 5.48
N GLN A 383 8.19 -8.68 5.44
CA GLN A 383 7.62 -9.48 6.52
C GLN A 383 8.49 -9.40 7.77
N LEU A 384 9.82 -9.52 7.62
CA LEU A 384 10.76 -9.39 8.72
C LEU A 384 10.71 -7.98 9.32
N TYR A 385 10.80 -6.95 8.47
CA TYR A 385 10.81 -5.54 8.87
C TYR A 385 9.54 -5.15 9.66
N LEU A 386 8.36 -5.38 9.08
CA LEU A 386 7.09 -5.00 9.72
C LEU A 386 6.83 -5.75 11.02
N SER A 387 7.31 -6.99 11.15
CA SER A 387 7.12 -7.77 12.37
C SER A 387 7.82 -7.14 13.58
N HIS A 388 8.83 -6.27 13.38
CA HIS A 388 9.53 -5.58 14.46
C HIS A 388 8.82 -4.29 14.92
N TYR A 389 7.71 -3.90 14.29
CA TYR A 389 7.00 -2.67 14.61
C TYR A 389 5.70 -2.91 15.34
N VAL A 390 5.30 -1.95 16.16
CA VAL A 390 3.97 -1.92 16.76
C VAL A 390 3.01 -1.43 15.68
N THR A 391 2.36 -2.34 14.98
CA THR A 391 1.47 -2.04 13.86
C THR A 391 0.40 -3.11 13.67
N ASN A 392 -0.78 -2.70 13.18
CA ASN A 392 -1.88 -3.61 12.85
C ASN A 392 -1.65 -4.40 11.54
N GLU A 393 -0.68 -4.01 10.70
CA GLU A 393 -0.38 -4.68 9.42
C GLU A 393 -0.13 -6.18 9.59
N THR A 394 0.64 -6.57 10.59
CA THR A 394 1.06 -7.98 10.77
C THR A 394 -0.12 -8.88 11.12
N LEU A 395 -1.03 -8.39 11.97
CA LEU A 395 -2.24 -9.13 12.33
C LEU A 395 -3.20 -9.21 11.13
N ALA A 396 -3.38 -8.10 10.42
CA ALA A 396 -4.21 -8.05 9.22
C ALA A 396 -3.69 -9.02 8.15
N ALA A 397 -2.38 -9.01 7.86
CA ALA A 397 -1.74 -9.92 6.92
C ALA A 397 -1.92 -11.40 7.33
N THR A 398 -1.75 -11.70 8.62
CA THR A 398 -1.92 -13.07 9.14
C THR A 398 -3.35 -13.57 8.96
N LEU A 399 -4.35 -12.76 9.33
CA LEU A 399 -5.76 -13.12 9.21
C LEU A 399 -6.22 -13.16 7.74
N ALA A 400 -5.69 -12.28 6.89
CA ALA A 400 -5.88 -12.32 5.45
C ALA A 400 -5.34 -13.63 4.85
N THR A 401 -4.11 -14.00 5.16
CA THR A 401 -3.49 -15.25 4.70
C THR A 401 -4.22 -16.47 5.27
N ALA A 402 -4.66 -16.45 6.53
CA ALA A 402 -5.49 -17.49 7.12
C ALA A 402 -6.84 -17.62 6.39
N THR A 403 -7.46 -16.49 6.00
CA THR A 403 -8.69 -16.47 5.19
C THR A 403 -8.46 -17.10 3.82
N ILE A 404 -7.35 -16.77 3.15
CA ILE A 404 -6.95 -17.40 1.88
C ILE A 404 -6.76 -18.91 2.07
N TYR A 405 -6.05 -19.34 3.11
CA TYR A 405 -5.86 -20.75 3.42
C TYR A 405 -7.18 -21.50 3.67
N LEU A 406 -8.09 -20.93 4.47
CA LEU A 406 -9.42 -21.50 4.71
C LEU A 406 -10.27 -21.51 3.44
N GLY A 407 -10.14 -20.48 2.60
CA GLY A 407 -10.76 -20.40 1.28
C GLY A 407 -10.28 -21.53 0.38
N LEU A 408 -8.96 -21.69 0.23
CA LEU A 408 -8.35 -22.80 -0.51
C LEU A 408 -8.82 -24.16 0.01
N ARG A 409 -8.81 -24.37 1.33
CA ARG A 409 -9.29 -25.61 1.95
C ARG A 409 -10.76 -25.88 1.63
N THR A 410 -11.59 -24.84 1.64
CA THR A 410 -13.02 -24.92 1.28
C THR A 410 -13.18 -25.25 -0.21
N LEU A 411 -12.34 -24.66 -1.07
CA LEU A 411 -12.33 -24.90 -2.51
C LEU A 411 -11.84 -26.31 -2.86
N THR A 412 -10.90 -26.89 -2.12
CA THR A 412 -10.41 -28.26 -2.36
C THR A 412 -11.28 -29.35 -1.73
N SER A 413 -12.26 -29.00 -0.88
CA SER A 413 -13.15 -29.98 -0.25
C SER A 413 -14.25 -30.43 -1.21
N GLU A 414 -14.45 -31.75 -1.39
CA GLU A 414 -15.54 -32.29 -2.24
C GLU A 414 -16.92 -31.79 -1.80
N ARG A 415 -17.16 -31.74 -0.48
CA ARG A 415 -18.36 -31.15 0.12
C ARG A 415 -17.95 -30.26 1.28
N ALA A 416 -17.96 -28.96 1.04
CA ALA A 416 -17.69 -28.00 2.11
C ALA A 416 -18.80 -28.05 3.18
N SER A 417 -18.40 -28.12 4.44
CA SER A 417 -19.30 -28.12 5.59
C SER A 417 -19.72 -26.69 5.98
N ALA A 418 -20.84 -26.57 6.71
CA ALA A 418 -21.28 -25.28 7.27
C ALA A 418 -20.20 -24.65 8.17
N LEU A 419 -19.46 -25.48 8.91
CA LEU A 419 -18.38 -25.03 9.78
C LEU A 419 -17.19 -24.44 9.00
N GLN A 420 -16.90 -24.93 7.79
CA GLN A 420 -15.87 -24.34 6.93
C GLN A 420 -16.26 -22.94 6.46
N TYR A 421 -17.51 -22.75 6.01
CA TYR A 421 -18.02 -21.43 5.64
C TYR A 421 -18.07 -20.46 6.83
N LEU A 422 -18.45 -20.97 8.01
CA LEU A 422 -18.46 -20.19 9.25
C LEU A 422 -17.06 -19.67 9.59
N TRP A 423 -16.06 -20.56 9.68
CA TRP A 423 -14.69 -20.13 10.00
C TRP A 423 -14.06 -19.26 8.93
N LEU A 424 -14.39 -19.50 7.67
CA LEU A 424 -13.95 -18.63 6.57
C LEU A 424 -14.49 -17.21 6.75
N GLY A 425 -15.79 -17.05 7.04
CA GLY A 425 -16.40 -15.74 7.26
C GLY A 425 -15.95 -15.06 8.55
N VAL A 426 -15.79 -15.81 9.65
CA VAL A 426 -15.21 -15.28 10.90
C VAL A 426 -13.80 -14.78 10.67
N CYS A 427 -12.94 -15.55 10.00
CA CYS A 427 -11.57 -15.15 9.74
C CYS A 427 -11.48 -13.92 8.83
N ALA A 428 -12.34 -13.84 7.80
CA ALA A 428 -12.43 -12.67 6.93
C ALA A 428 -12.92 -11.43 7.70
N GLY A 429 -13.93 -11.57 8.56
CA GLY A 429 -14.41 -10.50 9.43
C GLY A 429 -13.34 -10.03 10.43
N LEU A 430 -12.58 -10.95 11.04
CA LEU A 430 -11.46 -10.61 11.91
C LEU A 430 -10.35 -9.88 11.14
N ALA A 431 -10.05 -10.28 9.90
CA ALA A 431 -9.09 -9.58 9.05
C ALA A 431 -9.52 -8.14 8.76
N MET A 432 -10.82 -7.92 8.54
CA MET A 432 -11.41 -6.58 8.40
C MET A 432 -11.35 -5.79 9.72
N LEU A 433 -11.60 -6.43 10.86
CA LEU A 433 -11.41 -5.79 12.18
C LEU A 433 -9.94 -5.52 12.55
N ALA A 434 -8.98 -6.14 11.88
CA ALA A 434 -7.57 -5.79 12.01
C ALA A 434 -7.19 -4.61 11.09
N LYS A 435 -7.71 -4.59 9.86
CA LYS A 435 -7.51 -3.49 8.91
C LYS A 435 -8.59 -3.45 7.84
N ALA A 436 -9.13 -2.26 7.56
CA ALA A 436 -10.25 -2.10 6.62
C ALA A 436 -9.91 -2.51 5.19
N THR A 437 -8.65 -2.40 4.77
CA THR A 437 -8.18 -2.81 3.44
C THR A 437 -8.31 -4.31 3.19
N SER A 438 -8.48 -5.14 4.23
CA SER A 438 -8.80 -6.57 4.09
C SER A 438 -10.14 -6.80 3.38
N LEU A 439 -11.01 -5.78 3.26
CA LEU A 439 -12.21 -5.80 2.42
C LEU A 439 -11.89 -6.17 0.95
N LEU A 440 -10.69 -5.85 0.46
CA LEU A 440 -10.25 -6.20 -0.90
C LEU A 440 -10.14 -7.71 -1.15
N LEU A 441 -10.12 -8.54 -0.09
CA LEU A 441 -10.14 -10.00 -0.19
C LEU A 441 -11.54 -10.55 -0.49
N ILE A 442 -12.59 -9.78 -0.22
CA ILE A 442 -13.96 -10.24 -0.32
C ILE A 442 -14.37 -10.56 -1.77
N PRO A 443 -14.12 -9.68 -2.78
CA PRO A 443 -14.42 -10.01 -4.17
C PRO A 443 -13.73 -11.26 -4.71
N PRO A 444 -12.39 -11.46 -4.58
CA PRO A 444 -11.75 -12.67 -5.10
C PRO A 444 -12.18 -13.93 -4.32
N LEU A 445 -12.45 -13.83 -3.02
CA LEU A 445 -12.95 -14.96 -2.23
C LEU A 445 -14.31 -15.44 -2.73
N PHE A 446 -15.28 -14.53 -2.87
CA PHE A 446 -16.61 -14.88 -3.35
C PHE A 446 -16.60 -15.25 -4.83
N GLY A 447 -15.76 -14.61 -5.65
CA GLY A 447 -15.54 -15.00 -7.04
C GLY A 447 -15.05 -16.45 -7.16
N ALA A 448 -14.08 -16.87 -6.33
CA ALA A 448 -13.59 -18.24 -6.33
C ALA A 448 -14.65 -19.26 -5.87
N LEU A 449 -15.42 -18.93 -4.82
CA LEU A 449 -16.55 -19.77 -4.38
C LEU A 449 -17.63 -19.89 -5.46
N MET A 450 -17.97 -18.77 -6.11
CA MET A 450 -18.92 -18.72 -7.21
C MET A 450 -18.49 -19.62 -8.37
N ILE A 451 -17.23 -19.49 -8.81
CA ILE A 451 -16.66 -20.32 -9.88
C ILE A 451 -16.74 -21.81 -9.52
N LYS A 452 -16.34 -22.17 -8.29
CA LYS A 452 -16.41 -23.56 -7.83
C LYS A 452 -17.86 -24.09 -7.87
N LEU A 453 -18.81 -23.36 -7.29
CA LEU A 453 -20.20 -23.81 -7.22
C LEU A 453 -20.84 -23.92 -8.62
N PHE A 454 -20.45 -23.07 -9.56
CA PHE A 454 -20.84 -23.21 -10.97
C PHE A 454 -20.24 -24.46 -11.61
N GLN A 455 -18.95 -24.73 -11.40
CA GLN A 455 -18.27 -25.92 -11.94
C GLN A 455 -18.86 -27.22 -11.37
N ASP A 456 -19.16 -27.23 -10.07
CA ASP A 456 -19.80 -28.34 -9.37
C ASP A 456 -21.29 -28.50 -9.72
N ARG A 457 -21.86 -27.60 -10.53
CA ARG A 457 -23.29 -27.51 -10.85
C ARG A 457 -24.15 -27.59 -9.58
N ALA A 458 -23.73 -26.87 -8.54
CA ALA A 458 -24.30 -26.97 -7.20
C ALA A 458 -25.75 -26.47 -7.18
N GLN A 459 -26.60 -27.16 -6.40
CA GLN A 459 -27.99 -26.77 -6.18
C GLN A 459 -28.09 -25.43 -5.45
N PHE A 460 -29.17 -24.68 -5.67
CA PHE A 460 -29.40 -23.35 -5.08
C PHE A 460 -29.25 -23.31 -3.55
N PHE A 461 -29.69 -24.35 -2.83
CA PHE A 461 -29.50 -24.40 -1.36
C PHE A 461 -28.03 -24.44 -0.93
N VAL A 462 -27.14 -25.01 -1.75
CA VAL A 462 -25.71 -25.02 -1.47
C VAL A 462 -25.12 -23.61 -1.66
N TRP A 463 -25.60 -22.86 -2.66
CA TRP A 463 -25.28 -21.44 -2.82
C TRP A 463 -25.72 -20.64 -1.60
N LEU A 464 -27.00 -20.75 -1.22
CA LEU A 464 -27.54 -20.02 -0.08
C LEU A 464 -26.78 -20.34 1.21
N ARG A 465 -26.41 -21.61 1.42
CA ARG A 465 -25.61 -22.03 2.57
C ARG A 465 -24.18 -21.46 2.53
N ALA A 466 -23.51 -21.52 1.38
CA ALA A 466 -22.13 -21.05 1.23
C ALA A 466 -22.02 -19.54 1.41
N PHE A 467 -22.81 -18.78 0.66
CA PHE A 467 -22.80 -17.32 0.73
C PHE A 467 -23.46 -16.82 2.01
N GLY A 468 -24.62 -17.36 2.38
CA GLY A 468 -25.37 -16.93 3.56
C GLY A 468 -24.58 -17.10 4.86
N ILE A 469 -23.97 -18.28 5.11
CA ILE A 469 -23.17 -18.49 6.33
C ILE A 469 -21.92 -17.59 6.32
N THR A 470 -21.21 -17.52 5.19
CA THR A 470 -19.96 -16.73 5.12
C THR A 470 -20.25 -15.24 5.32
N ILE A 471 -21.27 -14.69 4.64
CA ILE A 471 -21.67 -13.28 4.77
C ILE A 471 -22.17 -12.98 6.18
N ALA A 472 -23.05 -13.83 6.73
CA ALA A 472 -23.55 -13.65 8.10
C ALA A 472 -22.41 -13.64 9.12
N ALA A 473 -21.44 -14.56 8.97
CA ALA A 473 -20.27 -14.61 9.84
C ALA A 473 -19.39 -13.36 9.74
N ILE A 474 -19.17 -12.82 8.52
CA ILE A 474 -18.44 -11.55 8.33
C ILE A 474 -19.18 -10.42 9.03
N LEU A 475 -20.48 -10.26 8.78
CA LEU A 475 -21.29 -9.17 9.34
C LEU A 475 -21.40 -9.24 10.86
N ILE A 476 -21.56 -10.43 11.44
CA ILE A 476 -21.58 -10.61 12.90
C ILE A 476 -20.22 -10.24 13.50
N THR A 477 -19.12 -10.61 12.83
CA THR A 477 -17.77 -10.39 13.34
C THR A 477 -17.38 -8.92 13.29
N CYS A 478 -17.52 -8.26 12.13
CA CYS A 478 -17.01 -6.90 11.92
C CYS A 478 -18.07 -5.83 11.63
N GLY A 479 -19.30 -6.22 11.29
CA GLY A 479 -20.36 -5.31 10.85
C GLY A 479 -20.72 -4.25 11.90
N TRP A 480 -20.70 -4.61 13.19
CA TRP A 480 -20.94 -3.66 14.28
C TRP A 480 -19.98 -2.46 14.25
N HIS A 481 -18.71 -2.67 13.90
CA HIS A 481 -17.70 -1.62 13.87
C HIS A 481 -17.95 -0.66 12.70
N TYR A 482 -18.16 -1.22 11.50
CA TYR A 482 -18.43 -0.40 10.31
C TYR A 482 -19.78 0.32 10.37
N LEU A 483 -20.79 -0.27 11.02
CA LEU A 483 -22.06 0.40 11.31
C LEU A 483 -21.87 1.54 12.32
N ARG A 484 -21.04 1.36 13.35
CA ARG A 484 -20.67 2.44 14.28
C ARG A 484 -20.02 3.60 13.54
N ILE A 485 -19.04 3.33 12.67
CA ILE A 485 -18.38 4.39 11.88
C ILE A 485 -19.40 5.09 10.98
N TRP A 486 -20.24 4.34 10.26
CA TRP A 486 -21.27 4.92 9.41
C TRP A 486 -22.20 5.84 10.20
N HIS A 487 -22.68 5.41 11.37
CA HIS A 487 -23.55 6.24 12.21
C HIS A 487 -22.94 7.60 12.57
N HIS A 488 -21.62 7.67 12.79
CA HIS A 488 -20.95 8.92 13.16
C HIS A 488 -20.49 9.78 11.98
N PHE A 489 -20.07 9.18 10.86
CA PHE A 489 -19.39 9.89 9.76
C PHE A 489 -20.15 9.85 8.43
N GLY A 490 -21.29 9.14 8.35
CA GLY A 490 -22.07 9.00 7.11
C GLY A 490 -21.47 8.03 6.09
N THR A 491 -20.30 7.45 6.36
CA THR A 491 -19.63 6.44 5.53
C THR A 491 -19.07 5.32 6.40
N PRO A 492 -19.02 4.07 5.91
CA PRO A 492 -18.51 2.94 6.71
C PRO A 492 -16.98 2.94 6.82
N ILE A 493 -16.27 3.66 5.96
CA ILE A 493 -14.80 3.69 5.94
C ILE A 493 -14.36 5.15 5.86
N VAL A 494 -13.53 5.53 6.82
CA VAL A 494 -12.85 6.83 6.91
C VAL A 494 -11.36 6.58 7.08
N GLY A 495 -10.54 7.59 6.79
CA GLY A 495 -9.10 7.55 7.02
C GLY A 495 -8.51 8.93 6.95
N ASN A 496 -7.21 9.07 7.22
CA ASN A 496 -6.56 10.38 7.38
C ASN A 496 -6.51 11.27 6.14
N TRP A 497 -6.94 10.74 4.99
CA TRP A 497 -7.16 11.53 3.78
C TRP A 497 -8.52 12.27 3.78
N ASP A 498 -9.42 11.97 4.72
CA ASP A 498 -10.75 12.55 4.81
C ASP A 498 -10.74 13.78 5.75
N PRO A 499 -11.10 14.98 5.24
CA PRO A 499 -11.15 16.19 6.06
C PRO A 499 -12.08 16.10 7.29
N THR A 500 -13.06 15.19 7.27
CA THR A 500 -14.00 14.99 8.40
C THR A 500 -13.30 14.52 9.68
N LEU A 501 -12.09 13.96 9.59
CA LEU A 501 -11.32 13.53 10.76
C LEU A 501 -10.57 14.69 11.46
N GLY A 502 -10.46 15.86 10.84
CA GLY A 502 -9.82 17.03 11.44
C GLY A 502 -8.28 17.05 11.35
N PHE A 503 -7.66 16.04 10.72
CA PHE A 503 -6.20 15.97 10.53
C PHE A 503 -5.79 15.76 9.05
N PRO A 504 -6.38 16.48 8.07
CA PRO A 504 -6.04 16.28 6.66
C PRO A 504 -4.58 16.68 6.39
N TRP A 505 -3.88 15.85 5.63
CA TRP A 505 -2.48 16.04 5.30
C TRP A 505 -2.18 15.65 3.85
N TRP A 506 -1.04 16.11 3.36
CA TRP A 506 -0.44 15.68 2.12
C TRP A 506 1.08 15.53 2.32
N GLN A 507 1.76 14.82 1.42
CA GLN A 507 3.21 14.64 1.49
C GLN A 507 3.81 14.93 0.13
N ASP A 508 5.06 15.40 0.12
CA ASP A 508 5.79 15.64 -1.10
C ASP A 508 5.89 14.37 -1.99
N PRO A 509 5.80 14.52 -3.33
CA PRO A 509 5.72 15.78 -4.07
C PRO A 509 4.34 16.47 -4.05
N GLY A 510 3.31 15.87 -3.45
CA GLY A 510 1.94 16.40 -3.35
C GLY A 510 1.10 16.24 -4.61
N PHE A 511 1.74 15.94 -5.74
CA PHE A 511 1.07 15.66 -7.01
C PHE A 511 1.80 14.56 -7.77
N HIS A 512 1.17 14.02 -8.81
CA HIS A 512 1.80 13.07 -9.72
C HIS A 512 1.70 13.48 -11.19
N VAL A 513 2.73 13.13 -11.95
CA VAL A 513 2.73 13.12 -13.42
C VAL A 513 2.93 11.69 -13.92
N ALA A 514 2.56 11.41 -15.17
CA ALA A 514 2.67 10.07 -15.74
C ALA A 514 4.10 9.49 -15.65
N SER A 515 5.14 10.32 -15.77
CA SER A 515 6.53 9.89 -15.70
C SER A 515 6.96 9.40 -14.32
N ASP A 516 6.27 9.79 -13.24
CA ASP A 516 6.62 9.35 -11.88
C ASP A 516 6.47 7.84 -11.73
N TYR A 517 5.46 7.24 -12.39
CA TYR A 517 5.22 5.80 -12.39
C TYR A 517 6.27 4.98 -13.16
N PHE A 518 7.13 5.65 -13.93
CA PHE A 518 8.21 5.02 -14.68
C PHE A 518 9.59 5.36 -14.11
N ARG A 519 9.67 6.15 -13.03
CA ARG A 519 10.93 6.44 -12.34
C ARG A 519 11.20 5.38 -11.29
N PHE A 520 12.23 4.58 -11.53
CA PHE A 520 12.75 3.62 -10.57
C PHE A 520 14.27 3.57 -10.69
N GLY A 521 14.93 2.96 -9.71
CA GLY A 521 16.34 2.59 -9.79
C GLY A 521 17.31 3.47 -9.00
N THR A 522 16.93 4.68 -8.60
CA THR A 522 17.71 5.48 -7.63
C THR A 522 17.88 4.73 -6.30
N THR A 523 16.86 4.00 -5.86
CA THR A 523 16.93 3.10 -4.69
C THR A 523 18.03 2.03 -4.81
N PHE A 524 18.43 1.63 -6.01
CA PHE A 524 19.54 0.67 -6.20
C PHE A 524 20.93 1.32 -6.13
N ILE A 525 21.01 2.64 -5.95
CA ILE A 525 22.28 3.39 -5.90
C ILE A 525 22.39 4.15 -4.58
N SER A 526 21.30 4.81 -4.19
CA SER A 526 21.15 5.61 -2.97
C SER A 526 19.79 5.27 -2.36
N PRO A 527 19.68 4.16 -1.61
CA PRO A 527 18.50 3.90 -0.79
C PRO A 527 18.33 5.08 0.18
N LEU A 528 17.18 5.78 0.08
CA LEU A 528 16.84 6.96 0.89
C LEU A 528 16.49 6.59 2.32
#